data_AF-A0A5K1HR33-F1
#
_entry.id   AF-A0A5K1HR33-F1
#
_cell.length_a   1.000
_cell.length_b   1.000
_cell.length_c   1.000
_cell.angle_alpha   90.00
_cell.angle_beta   90.00
_cell.angle_gamma   90.00
#
_symmetry.space_group_name_H-M   'P 1'
#
loop_
_entity.id
_entity.type
_entity.pdbx_description
1 polymer ?
#
loop_
_entity_poly.entity_id
_entity_poly.type
_entity_poly.pdbx_seq_one_letter_code
_entity_poly.pdbx_strand_id
1 'polypeptide(L)' 'MSRYRGPRFKKIRRLGALPGLTSKKPRSASDLRNQSRSGKRSQYRIRLEEKQKLRFHYGLTERQLLRYVRIAGKAN' A
#
# COMPACT_ATOMS: atom_id res chain seq x y z
N MET A 1 -7.66 -18.50 -0.02
CA MET A 1 -7.18 -17.10 0.21
C MET A 1 -7.92 -16.15 -0.70
N SER A 2 -8.59 -15.13 -0.18
CA SER A 2 -9.19 -14.10 -1.02
C SER A 2 -8.10 -13.15 -1.55
N ARG A 3 -8.03 -12.98 -2.87
CA ARG A 3 -7.11 -12.03 -3.54
C ARG A 3 -7.79 -10.68 -3.72
N TYR A 4 -7.00 -9.61 -3.75
CA TYR A 4 -7.52 -8.28 -4.11
C TYR A 4 -7.89 -8.22 -5.60
N ARG A 5 -9.16 -7.94 -5.89
CA ARG A 5 -9.69 -7.85 -7.26
C ARG A 5 -10.06 -6.42 -7.68
N GLY A 6 -9.77 -5.42 -6.83
CA GLY A 6 -10.14 -4.03 -7.09
C GLY A 6 -9.16 -3.27 -8.00
N PRO A 7 -9.45 -1.98 -8.27
CA PRO A 7 -8.64 -1.16 -9.17
C PRO A 7 -7.23 -0.90 -8.62
N ARG A 8 -6.21 -1.43 -9.31
CA ARG A 8 -4.80 -1.38 -8.90
C ARG A 8 -4.21 0.04 -8.93
N PHE A 9 -4.49 0.82 -9.97
CA PHE A 9 -3.99 2.19 -10.09
C PHE A 9 -4.48 3.13 -9.00
N LYS A 10 -5.67 2.88 -8.43
CA LYS A 10 -6.19 3.65 -7.28
C LYS A 10 -5.30 3.49 -6.06
N LYS A 11 -4.70 2.31 -5.86
CA LYS A 11 -3.75 2.07 -4.76
C LYS A 11 -2.39 2.69 -5.04
N ILE A 12 -1.89 2.61 -6.27
CA ILE A 12 -0.61 3.22 -6.68
C ILE A 12 -0.65 4.75 -6.53
N ARG A 13 -1.73 5.41 -6.96
CA ARG A 13 -1.88 6.87 -6.77
C ARG A 13 -1.81 7.30 -5.31
N ARG A 14 -2.22 6.43 -4.37
CA ARG A 14 -2.21 6.73 -2.92
C ARG A 14 -0.90 6.32 -2.24
N LEU A 15 -0.34 5.16 -2.59
CA LEU A 15 0.78 4.53 -1.88
C LEU A 15 2.13 4.69 -2.57
N GLY A 16 2.15 5.08 -3.85
CA GLY A 16 3.34 5.16 -4.67
C GLY A 16 3.59 3.89 -5.49
N ALA A 17 4.86 3.69 -5.87
CA ALA A 17 5.27 2.59 -6.73
C ALA A 17 5.13 1.22 -6.04
N LEU A 18 4.42 0.29 -6.68
CA LEU A 18 4.19 -1.07 -6.20
C LEU A 18 4.44 -2.07 -7.34
N PRO A 19 5.71 -2.47 -7.59
CA PRO A 19 6.05 -3.32 -8.72
C PRO A 19 5.37 -4.70 -8.65
N GLY A 20 5.24 -5.29 -7.45
CA GLY A 20 4.50 -6.53 -7.23
C GLY A 20 2.99 -6.46 -7.53
N LEU A 21 2.42 -5.26 -7.68
CA LEU A 21 1.00 -5.08 -8.00
C LEU A 21 0.73 -4.89 -9.51
N THR A 22 1.56 -4.10 -10.20
CA THR A 22 1.52 -3.91 -11.66
C THR A 22 2.84 -3.35 -12.18
N SER A 23 3.25 -3.78 -13.38
CA SER A 23 4.38 -3.23 -14.15
C SER A 23 4.03 -1.96 -14.91
N LYS A 24 2.74 -1.70 -15.16
CA LYS A 24 2.26 -0.52 -15.89
C LYS A 24 2.45 0.76 -15.06
N LYS A 25 3.03 1.80 -15.66
CA LYS A 25 3.15 3.13 -15.06
C LYS A 25 1.79 3.84 -15.11
N PRO A 26 1.35 4.53 -14.03
CA PRO A 26 0.15 5.35 -14.09
C PRO A 26 0.38 6.50 -15.08
N ARG A 27 -0.63 6.81 -15.90
CA ARG A 27 -0.61 8.04 -16.71
C ARG A 27 -0.53 9.24 -15.77
N SER A 28 0.26 10.25 -16.13
CA SER A 28 0.31 11.53 -15.41
C SER A 28 -1.10 12.08 -15.33
N ALA A 29 -1.69 11.99 -14.15
CA ALA A 29 -2.93 12.66 -13.91
C ALA A 29 -2.61 14.14 -13.80
N SER A 30 -3.29 14.96 -14.59
CA SER A 30 -3.36 16.41 -14.42
C SER A 30 -4.08 16.73 -13.10
N ASP A 31 -3.47 16.34 -11.97
CA ASP A 31 -4.05 16.36 -10.62
C ASP A 31 -3.84 17.73 -9.93
N LEU A 32 -3.72 18.82 -10.69
CA LEU A 32 -3.56 20.18 -10.13
C LEU A 32 -4.76 20.58 -9.24
N ARG A 33 -5.98 20.12 -9.54
CA ARG A 33 -7.17 20.38 -8.70
C ARG A 33 -7.25 19.52 -7.43
N ASN A 34 -6.72 18.30 -7.46
CA ASN A 34 -6.88 17.30 -6.39
C ASN A 34 -5.69 17.20 -5.43
N GLN A 35 -4.55 17.84 -5.73
CA GLN A 35 -3.43 17.98 -4.79
C GLN A 35 -3.74 18.87 -3.59
N SER A 36 -4.84 19.62 -3.64
CA SER A 36 -5.10 20.76 -2.75
C SER A 36 -5.32 20.46 -1.27
N ARG A 37 -5.34 19.21 -0.79
CA ARG A 37 -5.72 18.92 0.62
C ARG A 37 -5.10 17.67 1.26
N SER A 38 -3.78 17.47 1.19
CA SER A 38 -3.14 16.62 2.21
C SER A 38 -2.21 17.46 3.07
N GLY A 39 -2.71 17.90 4.23
CA GLY A 39 -1.87 18.44 5.29
C GLY A 39 -0.79 17.46 5.73
N LYS A 40 0.05 17.91 6.68
CA LYS A 40 1.15 17.10 7.24
C LYS A 40 0.64 15.71 7.65
N ARG A 41 1.32 14.66 7.20
CA ARG A 41 0.96 13.28 7.55
C ARG A 41 1.29 13.05 9.02
N SER A 42 0.35 12.47 9.77
CA SER A 42 0.62 12.05 11.14
C SER A 42 1.59 10.86 11.16
N GLN A 43 2.28 10.66 12.29
CA GLN A 43 3.18 9.51 12.50
C GLN A 43 2.46 8.18 12.25
N TYR A 44 1.22 8.07 12.72
CA TYR A 44 0.38 6.89 12.48
C TYR A 44 0.10 6.67 10.98
N ARG A 45 -0.21 7.73 10.24
CA ARG A 45 -0.48 7.62 8.79
C ARG A 45 0.73 7.13 8.02
N ILE A 46 1.93 7.57 8.39
CA ILE A 46 3.18 7.11 7.77
C ILE A 46 3.34 5.58 7.98
N ARG A 47 3.22 5.10 9.22
CA ARG A 47 3.30 3.67 9.57
C ARG A 47 2.24 2.85 8.86
N LEU A 48 1.01 3.37 8.77
CA LEU A 48 -0.09 2.72 8.07
C LEU A 48 0.18 2.59 6.57
N GLU A 49 0.70 3.62 5.93
CA GLU A 49 1.04 3.61 4.50
C GLU A 49 2.13 2.56 4.21
N GLU A 50 3.15 2.44 5.06
CA GLU A 50 4.17 1.39 4.93
C GLU A 50 3.61 -0.02 5.09
N LYS A 51 2.74 -0.26 6.07
CA LYS A 51 2.03 -1.54 6.21
C LYS A 51 1.24 -1.89 4.94
N GLN A 52 0.54 -0.91 4.38
CA GLN A 52 -0.28 -1.14 3.17
C GLN A 52 0.59 -1.42 1.94
N LYS A 53 1.76 -0.77 1.79
CA LYS A 53 2.70 -1.07 0.70
C LYS A 53 3.11 -2.54 0.70
N LEU A 54 3.56 -3.07 1.84
CA LEU A 54 3.92 -4.49 1.98
C LEU A 54 2.76 -5.41 1.60
N ARG A 55 1.55 -5.10 2.11
CA ARG A 55 0.37 -5.91 1.85
C ARG A 55 0.04 -6.00 0.36
N PHE A 56 0.05 -4.88 -0.35
CA PHE A 56 -0.30 -4.85 -1.77
C PHE A 56 0.83 -5.32 -2.67
N HIS A 57 2.09 -5.17 -2.26
CA HIS A 57 3.24 -5.67 -2.99
C HIS A 57 3.22 -7.20 -3.10
N TYR A 58 2.97 -7.89 -1.99
CA TYR A 58 2.97 -9.35 -1.92
C TYR A 58 1.58 -9.99 -2.02
N GLY A 59 0.52 -9.18 -2.14
CA GLY A 59 -0.85 -9.68 -2.25
C GLY A 59 -1.37 -10.41 -1.00
N LEU A 60 -0.88 -10.03 0.18
CA LEU A 60 -1.22 -10.69 1.45
C LEU A 60 -2.54 -10.16 2.04
N THR A 61 -3.18 -10.97 2.89
CA THR A 61 -4.25 -10.50 3.78
C THR A 61 -3.66 -9.93 5.08
N GLU A 62 -4.40 -9.06 5.78
CA GLU A 62 -3.89 -8.50 7.05
C GLU A 62 -3.66 -9.58 8.12
N ARG A 63 -4.54 -10.60 8.17
CA ARG A 63 -4.39 -11.75 9.09
C ARG A 63 -3.10 -12.53 8.82
N GLN A 64 -2.74 -12.71 7.55
CA GLN A 64 -1.49 -13.39 7.17
C GLN A 64 -0.27 -12.56 7.51
N LEU A 65 -0.31 -11.25 7.24
CA LEU A 65 0.79 -10.36 7.60
C LEU A 65 1.03 -10.35 9.11
N LEU A 66 -0.02 -10.29 9.93
CA LEU A 66 0.08 -10.38 11.39
C LEU A 66 0.68 -11.71 11.83
N ARG A 67 0.32 -12.82 11.19
CA ARG A 67 0.92 -14.13 11.48
C ARG A 67 2.42 -14.12 11.20
N TYR A 68 2.85 -13.59 10.05
CA TYR A 68 4.28 -13.51 9.72
C TYR A 68 5.07 -12.63 10.68
N VAL A 69 4.50 -11.49 11.10
CA VAL A 69 5.15 -10.63 12.11
C VAL A 69 5.33 -11.37 13.43
N ARG A 70 4.32 -12.14 13.88
CA ARG A 70 4.43 -12.94 15.12
C ARG A 70 5.46 -14.06 15.00
N ILE A 71 5.59 -14.69 13.83
CA ILE A 71 6.61 -15.72 13.58
C ILE A 71 8.01 -15.07 13.60
N ALA A 72 8.20 -13.96 12.89
CA ALA A 72 9.47 -13.25 12.85
C ALA A 72 9.90 -12.75 14.24
N GLY A 73 8.97 -12.26 15.06
CA GLY A 73 9.27 -11.83 16.42
C GLY A 73 9.54 -12.96 17.43
N LYS A 74 9.28 -14.22 17.08
CA LYS A 74 9.63 -15.40 17.89
C LYS A 74 10.96 -16.04 17.48
N ALA A 75 11.40 -15.77 16.25
CA ALA A 75 12.65 -16.29 15.71
C ALA A 75 13.87 -15.47 16.16
N ASN A 76 13.62 -14.31 16.77
CA ASN A 76 14.58 -13.49 17.50
C ASN A 76 14.43 -13.74 19.00
#